data_AF-A0A8J5HGH6-F1
#
_entry.id   AF-A0A8J5HGH6-F1
#
_cell.length_a   1.000
_cell.length_b   1.000
_cell.length_c   1.000
_cell.angle_alpha   90.00
_cell.angle_beta   90.00
_cell.angle_gamma   90.00
#
_symmetry.space_group_name_H-M   'P 1'
#
loop_
_entity.id
_entity.type
_entity.pdbx_description
1 polymer ?
#
loop_
_entity_poly.entity_id
_entity_poly.type
_entity_poly.pdbx_seq_one_letter_code
_entity_poly.pdbx_strand_id
1 'polypeptide(L)'
;METVLPLPTLQISTATYNLTGMAKVLRVFFLLLRLLAVAATLCAVVIMATSHDSTTVFGITLEAKFQHTPALVFFVVANGIAFIYSLIVLFVPSTSLLSRSIIVFDVILAMLLTAAIAAAGAMAQLGKKGNSHAGWFPICDRVPNFCDHVMGAMICGCVAVITFLLIVLYDIHQVLSPKFP
;
A
#
# COMPACT_ATOMS: atom_id res chain seq x y z
N MET A 1 58.80 27.95 -3.38
CA MET A 1 58.58 27.11 -2.18
C MET A 1 57.13 27.31 -1.77
N GLU A 2 56.32 26.29 -2.07
CA GLU A 2 55.05 25.86 -1.43
C GLU A 2 54.06 26.95 -0.96
N THR A 3 53.00 27.24 -1.73
CA THR A 3 51.63 26.64 -1.64
C THR A 3 50.93 26.82 -0.30
N VAL A 4 50.04 27.82 -0.21
CA VAL A 4 48.88 27.81 0.71
C VAL A 4 47.68 28.48 0.01
N LEU A 5 46.82 27.67 -0.64
CA LEU A 5 45.48 28.07 -1.07
C LEU A 5 44.49 27.55 -0.02
N PRO A 6 43.51 28.33 0.46
CA PRO A 6 42.63 27.89 1.54
C PRO A 6 41.63 26.85 1.02
N LEU A 7 41.69 25.65 1.61
CA LEU A 7 40.90 24.45 1.29
C LEU A 7 39.45 24.36 1.88
N PRO A 8 38.87 25.29 2.68
CA PRO A 8 37.58 25.04 3.32
C PRO A 8 36.33 25.39 2.47
N THR A 9 36.44 26.16 1.39
CA THR A 9 35.26 26.66 0.65
C THR A 9 34.72 25.67 -0.40
N LEU A 10 35.56 24.83 -0.98
CA LEU A 10 35.15 23.84 -2.00
C LEU A 10 34.36 22.68 -1.38
N GLN A 11 34.76 22.20 -0.20
CA GLN A 11 34.12 21.08 0.51
C GLN A 11 32.69 21.43 0.98
N ILE A 12 32.44 22.69 1.33
CA ILE A 12 31.10 23.16 1.75
C ILE A 12 30.17 23.25 0.54
N SER A 13 30.65 23.77 -0.60
CA SER A 13 29.88 23.79 -1.85
C SER A 13 29.64 22.37 -2.36
N THR A 14 30.58 21.44 -2.13
CA THR A 14 30.42 20.06 -2.57
C THR A 14 29.45 19.25 -1.73
N ALA A 15 29.53 19.37 -0.41
CA ALA A 15 28.58 18.78 0.51
C ALA A 15 27.16 19.33 0.31
N THR A 16 27.01 20.65 0.08
CA THR A 16 25.69 21.26 -0.14
C THR A 16 25.08 20.90 -1.50
N TYR A 17 25.83 20.82 -2.62
CA TYR A 17 25.26 20.33 -3.89
C TYR A 17 24.82 18.86 -3.77
N ASN A 18 25.63 18.02 -3.11
CA ASN A 18 25.32 16.61 -2.90
C ASN A 18 24.08 16.44 -2.02
N LEU A 19 23.96 17.21 -0.95
CA LEU A 19 22.82 17.18 -0.03
C LEU A 19 21.53 17.68 -0.69
N THR A 20 21.62 18.73 -1.53
CA THR A 20 20.46 19.29 -2.25
C THR A 20 20.01 18.36 -3.38
N GLY A 21 20.97 17.72 -4.08
CA GLY A 21 20.70 16.68 -5.07
C GLY A 21 20.05 15.44 -4.45
N MET A 22 20.61 14.93 -3.35
CA MET A 22 20.08 13.78 -2.61
C MET A 22 18.67 14.03 -2.08
N ALA A 23 18.40 15.21 -1.49
CA ALA A 23 17.07 15.58 -1.02
C ALA A 23 16.04 15.66 -2.16
N LYS A 24 16.46 16.10 -3.36
CA LYS A 24 15.60 16.13 -4.55
C LYS A 24 15.30 14.72 -5.07
N VAL A 25 16.30 13.84 -5.11
CA VAL A 25 16.13 12.42 -5.50
C VAL A 25 15.20 11.70 -4.52
N LEU A 26 15.42 11.87 -3.22
CA LEU A 26 14.58 11.31 -2.15
C LEU A 26 13.12 11.79 -2.26
N ARG A 27 12.90 13.08 -2.55
CA ARG A 27 11.56 13.64 -2.79
C ARG A 27 10.89 13.05 -4.03
N VAL A 28 11.62 12.92 -5.14
CA VAL A 28 11.08 12.31 -6.38
C VAL A 28 10.74 10.84 -6.13
N PHE A 29 11.62 10.11 -5.45
CA PHE A 29 11.40 8.72 -5.06
C PHE A 29 10.14 8.55 -4.20
N PHE A 30 9.93 9.42 -3.21
CA PHE A 30 8.71 9.43 -2.40
C PHE A 30 7.44 9.67 -3.22
N LEU A 31 7.48 10.61 -4.18
CA LEU A 31 6.37 10.87 -5.10
C LEU A 31 6.07 9.66 -5.99
N LEU A 32 7.10 8.95 -6.47
CA LEU A 32 6.94 7.73 -7.25
C LEU A 32 6.32 6.60 -6.43
N LEU A 33 6.75 6.42 -5.17
CA LEU A 33 6.14 5.46 -4.25
C LEU A 33 4.66 5.78 -4.01
N ARG A 34 4.30 7.05 -3.82
CA ARG A 34 2.89 7.48 -3.71
C ARG A 34 2.08 7.16 -4.95
N LEU A 35 2.63 7.42 -6.14
CA LEU A 35 1.96 7.11 -7.40
C LEU A 35 1.74 5.59 -7.55
N LEU A 36 2.75 4.80 -7.18
CA LEU A 36 2.67 3.34 -7.18
C LEU A 36 1.63 2.84 -6.18
N ALA A 37 1.54 3.44 -4.99
CA ALA A 37 0.53 3.12 -3.99
C ALA A 37 -0.90 3.40 -4.49
N VAL A 38 -1.10 4.55 -5.15
CA VAL A 38 -2.38 4.91 -5.79
C VAL A 38 -2.74 3.88 -6.86
N ALA A 39 -1.79 3.52 -7.73
CA ALA A 39 -2.03 2.52 -8.77
C ALA A 39 -2.34 1.13 -8.18
N ALA A 40 -1.59 0.68 -7.17
CA ALA A 40 -1.77 -0.63 -6.56
C ALA A 40 -3.10 -0.75 -5.82
N THR A 41 -3.48 0.28 -5.03
CA THR A 41 -4.77 0.33 -4.33
C THR A 41 -5.95 0.42 -5.30
N LEU A 42 -5.81 1.21 -6.37
CA LEU A 42 -6.82 1.29 -7.43
C LEU A 42 -6.99 -0.05 -8.14
N CYS A 43 -5.89 -0.70 -8.54
CA CYS A 43 -5.93 -2.03 -9.15
C CYS A 43 -6.61 -3.05 -8.22
N ALA A 44 -6.27 -3.07 -6.93
CA ALA A 44 -6.89 -3.96 -5.96
C ALA A 44 -8.40 -3.74 -5.85
N VAL A 45 -8.84 -2.48 -5.78
CA VAL A 45 -10.27 -2.11 -5.73
C VAL A 45 -10.98 -2.44 -7.03
N VAL A 46 -10.39 -2.11 -8.18
CA VAL A 46 -10.98 -2.37 -9.49
C VAL A 46 -11.11 -3.86 -9.73
N ILE A 47 -10.05 -4.66 -9.51
CA ILE A 47 -10.10 -6.11 -9.71
C ILE A 47 -11.21 -6.72 -8.85
N MET A 48 -11.33 -6.32 -7.57
CA MET A 48 -12.41 -6.76 -6.67
C MET A 48 -13.79 -6.27 -7.12
N ALA A 49 -13.90 -5.02 -7.57
CA ALA A 49 -15.17 -4.44 -8.01
C ALA A 49 -15.62 -5.04 -9.35
N THR A 50 -14.69 -5.47 -10.20
CA THR A 50 -15.01 -6.13 -11.48
C THR A 50 -15.24 -7.62 -11.35
N SER A 51 -14.88 -8.25 -10.22
CA SER A 51 -15.16 -9.67 -10.00
C SER A 51 -16.60 -9.90 -9.50
N HIS A 52 -17.55 -9.54 -10.34
CA HIS A 52 -18.95 -9.93 -10.18
C HIS A 52 -19.18 -11.27 -10.88
N ASP A 53 -19.03 -12.38 -10.15
CA ASP A 53 -19.43 -13.70 -10.61
C ASP A 53 -20.52 -14.28 -9.68
N SER A 54 -21.66 -14.64 -10.28
CA SER A 54 -22.79 -15.27 -9.58
C SER A 54 -22.94 -16.69 -10.13
N THR A 55 -22.70 -17.72 -9.32
CA THR A 55 -22.79 -19.12 -9.79
C THR A 55 -23.74 -19.94 -8.94
N THR A 56 -24.74 -20.56 -9.57
CA THR A 56 -25.69 -21.46 -8.91
C THR A 56 -25.08 -22.84 -8.70
N VAL A 57 -25.02 -23.33 -7.47
CA VAL A 57 -24.43 -24.64 -7.13
C VAL A 57 -25.42 -25.41 -6.24
N PHE A 58 -25.87 -26.60 -6.68
CA PHE A 58 -26.82 -27.48 -5.97
C PHE A 58 -28.20 -26.88 -5.64
N GLY A 59 -28.83 -26.15 -6.58
CA GLY A 59 -30.16 -25.56 -6.36
C GLY A 59 -30.20 -24.41 -5.33
N ILE A 60 -29.04 -24.05 -4.79
CA ILE A 60 -28.80 -22.87 -3.96
C ILE A 60 -28.01 -21.90 -4.84
N THR A 61 -28.53 -20.70 -5.04
CA THR A 61 -27.81 -19.60 -5.67
C THR A 61 -26.70 -19.16 -4.71
N LEU A 62 -25.49 -19.71 -4.87
CA LEU A 62 -24.30 -19.17 -4.24
C LEU A 62 -23.95 -17.88 -4.99
N GLU A 63 -24.64 -16.80 -4.62
CA GLU A 63 -24.21 -15.45 -4.96
C GLU A 63 -22.92 -15.21 -4.17
N ALA A 64 -21.78 -15.65 -4.72
CA ALA A 64 -20.45 -15.40 -4.18
C ALA A 64 -20.10 -13.93 -4.40
N LYS A 65 -20.92 -13.04 -3.88
CA LYS A 65 -20.68 -11.62 -3.87
C LYS A 65 -19.65 -11.35 -2.80
N PHE A 66 -18.66 -10.53 -3.12
CA PHE A 66 -17.75 -9.97 -2.12
C PHE A 66 -18.48 -9.35 -0.92
N GLN A 67 -19.71 -8.87 -1.12
CA GLN A 67 -20.56 -8.28 -0.08
C GLN A 67 -20.98 -9.26 1.03
N HIS A 68 -20.92 -10.58 0.80
CA HIS A 68 -21.27 -11.58 1.82
C HIS A 68 -20.08 -12.02 2.68
N THR A 69 -18.85 -11.73 2.26
CA THR A 69 -17.64 -12.03 3.04
C THR A 69 -17.09 -10.75 3.66
N PRO A 70 -17.29 -10.51 4.96
CA PRO A 70 -16.93 -9.23 5.59
C PRO A 70 -15.43 -8.92 5.48
N ALA A 71 -14.57 -9.94 5.43
CA ALA A 71 -13.14 -9.76 5.24
C ALA A 71 -12.76 -9.15 3.88
N LEU A 72 -13.49 -9.52 2.82
CA LEU A 72 -13.24 -9.02 1.47
C LEU A 72 -13.79 -7.61 1.29
N VAL A 73 -14.95 -7.31 1.88
CA VAL A 73 -15.47 -5.93 1.98
C VAL A 73 -14.48 -5.04 2.73
N PHE A 74 -13.97 -5.51 3.86
CA PHE A 74 -12.98 -4.77 4.64
C PHE A 74 -11.71 -4.49 3.82
N PHE A 75 -11.24 -5.47 3.03
CA PHE A 75 -10.10 -5.26 2.12
C PHE A 75 -10.37 -4.17 1.07
N VAL A 76 -11.53 -4.18 0.41
CA VAL A 76 -11.89 -3.16 -0.59
C VAL A 76 -12.02 -1.78 0.07
N VAL A 77 -12.69 -1.69 1.21
CA VAL A 77 -12.87 -0.42 1.95
C VAL A 77 -11.53 0.13 2.40
N ALA A 78 -10.64 -0.69 2.97
CA ALA A 78 -9.32 -0.26 3.40
C ALA A 78 -8.47 0.27 2.23
N ASN A 79 -8.44 -0.44 1.09
CA ASN A 79 -7.75 0.03 -0.12
C ASN A 79 -8.39 1.31 -0.69
N GLY A 80 -9.71 1.44 -0.65
CA GLY A 80 -10.41 2.65 -1.09
C GLY A 80 -10.07 3.87 -0.23
N ILE A 81 -10.02 3.72 1.11
CA ILE A 81 -9.59 4.78 2.02
C ILE A 81 -8.15 5.19 1.72
N ALA A 82 -7.25 4.21 1.54
CA ALA A 82 -5.85 4.46 1.22
C ALA A 82 -5.66 5.17 -0.13
N PHE A 83 -6.49 4.85 -1.13
CA PHE A 83 -6.51 5.51 -2.44
C PHE A 83 -6.93 6.98 -2.33
N ILE A 84 -8.08 7.25 -1.69
CA ILE A 84 -8.60 8.62 -1.53
C ILE A 84 -7.61 9.47 -0.77
N TYR A 85 -7.08 8.94 0.34
CA TYR A 85 -6.08 9.64 1.13
C TYR A 85 -4.80 9.92 0.32
N SER A 86 -4.33 8.96 -0.47
CA SER A 86 -3.12 9.16 -1.29
C SER A 86 -3.31 10.18 -2.40
N LEU A 87 -4.51 10.28 -2.97
CA LEU A 87 -4.84 11.37 -3.89
C LEU A 87 -4.85 12.71 -3.17
N ILE A 88 -5.47 12.82 -2.00
CA ILE A 88 -5.51 14.07 -1.23
C ILE A 88 -4.08 14.56 -0.93
N VAL A 89 -3.20 13.68 -0.45
CA VAL A 89 -1.81 14.06 -0.14
C VAL A 89 -1.03 14.48 -1.40
N LEU A 90 -1.35 13.94 -2.58
CA LEU A 90 -0.71 14.32 -3.84
C LEU A 90 -1.09 15.74 -4.29
N PHE A 91 -2.33 16.17 -4.02
CA PHE A 91 -2.83 17.49 -4.42
C PHE A 91 -2.61 18.60 -3.38
N VAL A 92 -2.36 18.25 -2.12
CA VAL A 92 -2.18 19.24 -1.05
C VAL A 92 -0.75 19.78 -1.02
N PRO A 93 -0.55 21.12 -1.08
CA PRO A 93 0.79 21.72 -0.99
C PRO A 93 1.39 21.51 0.41
N SER A 94 2.66 21.12 0.44
CA SER A 94 3.42 20.81 1.67
C SER A 94 3.62 22.08 2.52
N THR A 95 2.66 22.35 3.41
CA THR A 95 2.81 23.32 4.49
C THR A 95 3.33 22.60 5.73
N SER A 96 4.22 23.24 6.50
CA SER A 96 5.02 22.60 7.55
C SER A 96 4.20 21.95 8.68
N LEU A 97 2.96 22.41 8.92
CA LEU A 97 2.08 21.82 9.92
C LEU A 97 1.40 20.51 9.44
N LEU A 98 1.12 20.39 8.13
CA LEU A 98 0.46 19.20 7.57
C LEU A 98 1.41 18.01 7.43
N SER A 99 2.72 18.25 7.30
CA SER A 99 3.72 17.18 7.16
C SER A 99 3.71 16.22 8.34
N ARG A 100 3.49 16.69 9.58
CA ARG A 100 3.49 15.81 10.76
C ARG A 100 2.24 14.94 10.84
N SER A 101 1.07 15.45 10.44
CA SER A 101 -0.16 14.66 10.40
C SER A 101 -0.10 13.56 9.33
N ILE A 102 0.51 13.84 8.17
CA ILE A 102 0.62 12.88 7.06
C ILE A 102 1.36 11.61 7.52
N ILE A 103 2.46 11.75 8.26
CA ILE A 103 3.23 10.61 8.77
C ILE A 103 2.37 9.70 9.66
N VAL A 104 1.59 10.28 10.58
CA VAL A 104 0.73 9.50 11.49
C VAL A 104 -0.35 8.76 10.71
N PHE A 105 -0.99 9.42 9.75
CA PHE A 105 -1.99 8.79 8.89
C PHE A 105 -1.39 7.71 7.99
N ASP A 106 -0.17 7.88 7.47
CA ASP A 106 0.52 6.90 6.64
C ASP A 106 0.79 5.60 7.42
N VAL A 107 1.21 5.72 8.69
CA VAL A 107 1.38 4.58 9.59
C VAL A 107 0.04 3.87 9.87
N ILE A 108 -1.02 4.63 10.15
CA ILE A 108 -2.36 4.07 10.40
C ILE A 108 -2.86 3.30 9.17
N LEU A 109 -2.67 3.84 7.97
CA LEU A 109 -3.08 3.18 6.73
C LEU A 109 -2.26 1.93 6.43
N ALA A 110 -0.95 1.96 6.68
CA ALA A 110 -0.11 0.76 6.53
C ALA A 110 -0.59 -0.38 7.44
N MET A 111 -0.93 -0.06 8.71
CA MET A 111 -1.50 -1.03 9.65
C MET A 111 -2.88 -1.53 9.21
N LEU A 112 -3.74 -0.62 8.76
CA LEU A 112 -5.09 -0.95 8.28
C LEU A 112 -5.05 -1.90 7.08
N LEU A 113 -4.21 -1.59 6.08
CA LEU A 113 -4.05 -2.43 4.88
C LEU A 113 -3.45 -3.80 5.23
N THR A 114 -2.49 -3.85 6.16
CA THR A 114 -1.91 -5.12 6.62
C THR A 114 -2.96 -6.00 7.31
N ALA A 115 -3.80 -5.42 8.16
CA ALA A 115 -4.90 -6.13 8.81
C ALA A 115 -5.92 -6.64 7.78
N ALA A 116 -6.24 -5.82 6.77
CA ALA A 116 -7.12 -6.18 5.68
C ALA A 116 -6.61 -7.38 4.86
N ILE A 117 -5.32 -7.38 4.50
CA ILE A 117 -4.70 -8.51 3.78
C ILE A 117 -4.67 -9.76 4.65
N ALA A 118 -4.38 -9.64 5.94
CA ALA A 118 -4.40 -10.79 6.84
C ALA A 118 -5.79 -11.43 6.92
N ALA A 119 -6.84 -10.62 7.05
CA ALA A 119 -8.22 -11.09 7.08
C ALA A 119 -8.65 -11.71 5.75
N ALA A 120 -8.36 -11.05 4.62
CA ALA A 120 -8.64 -11.57 3.28
C ALA A 120 -7.86 -12.85 3.01
N GLY A 121 -6.59 -12.91 3.40
CA GLY A 121 -5.71 -14.07 3.28
C GLY A 121 -6.22 -15.28 4.04
N ALA A 122 -6.73 -15.09 5.26
CA ALA A 122 -7.37 -16.16 6.02
C ALA A 122 -8.59 -16.73 5.28
N MET A 123 -9.46 -15.87 4.76
CA MET A 123 -10.63 -16.32 3.99
C MET A 123 -10.24 -16.99 2.67
N ALA A 124 -9.18 -16.53 2.00
CA ALA A 124 -8.67 -17.16 0.79
C ALA A 124 -8.08 -18.55 1.06
N GLN A 125 -7.35 -18.73 2.15
CA GLN A 125 -6.83 -20.04 2.56
C GLN A 125 -7.95 -21.02 2.86
N LEU A 126 -8.94 -20.56 3.63
CA LEU A 126 -10.11 -21.36 3.92
C LEU A 126 -10.88 -21.68 2.60
N GLY A 127 -10.92 -20.75 1.63
CA GLY A 127 -11.66 -20.94 0.38
C GLY A 127 -11.02 -21.95 -0.57
N LYS A 128 -9.67 -22.01 -0.56
CA LYS A 128 -8.89 -22.99 -1.31
C LYS A 128 -8.88 -24.38 -0.67
N LYS A 129 -8.63 -24.45 0.64
CA LYS A 129 -8.39 -25.73 1.33
C LYS A 129 -9.63 -26.30 2.03
N GLY A 130 -10.60 -25.44 2.36
CA GLY A 130 -11.69 -25.77 3.26
C GLY A 130 -11.19 -26.04 4.69
N ASN A 131 -12.15 -26.32 5.58
CA ASN A 131 -11.89 -26.88 6.90
C ASN A 131 -13.02 -27.84 7.26
N SER A 132 -12.79 -29.14 7.11
CA SER A 132 -13.78 -30.19 7.40
C SER A 132 -14.23 -30.17 8.86
N HIS A 133 -13.37 -29.78 9.79
CA HIS A 133 -13.71 -29.71 11.21
C HIS A 133 -14.71 -28.58 11.54
N ALA A 134 -14.69 -27.49 10.76
CA ALA A 134 -15.66 -26.41 10.87
C ALA A 134 -16.82 -26.54 9.87
N GLY A 135 -16.88 -27.63 9.09
CA GLY A 135 -17.86 -27.81 8.02
C GLY A 135 -17.69 -26.88 6.82
N TRP A 136 -16.51 -26.27 6.65
CA TRP A 136 -16.22 -25.40 5.51
C TRP A 136 -15.69 -26.21 4.33
N PHE A 137 -16.41 -26.17 3.22
CA PHE A 137 -16.03 -26.85 1.98
C PHE A 137 -15.18 -25.93 1.10
N PRO A 138 -14.26 -26.48 0.28
CA PRO A 138 -13.48 -25.70 -0.67
C PRO A 138 -14.41 -25.11 -1.74
N ILE A 139 -14.45 -23.79 -1.82
CA ILE A 139 -15.33 -23.03 -2.73
C ILE A 139 -14.62 -22.78 -4.05
N CYS A 140 -13.30 -22.57 -4.04
CA CYS A 140 -12.53 -22.24 -5.24
C CYS A 140 -12.55 -23.33 -6.32
N ASP A 141 -12.82 -24.60 -5.98
CA ASP A 141 -12.98 -25.69 -6.95
C ASP A 141 -14.24 -25.55 -7.82
N ARG A 142 -15.24 -24.81 -7.34
CA ARG A 142 -16.51 -24.60 -8.04
C ARG A 142 -16.57 -23.27 -8.78
N VAL A 143 -15.80 -22.27 -8.31
CA VAL A 143 -15.75 -20.91 -8.87
C VAL A 143 -14.31 -20.44 -9.14
N PRO A 144 -13.61 -21.07 -10.08
CA PRO A 144 -12.19 -20.79 -10.32
C PRO A 144 -11.96 -19.34 -10.77
N ASN A 145 -12.79 -18.80 -11.67
CA ASN A 145 -12.64 -17.44 -12.19
C ASN A 145 -12.71 -16.37 -11.10
N PHE A 146 -13.67 -16.50 -10.17
CA PHE A 146 -13.79 -15.60 -9.03
C PHE A 146 -12.56 -15.71 -8.13
N CYS A 147 -12.13 -16.94 -7.81
CA CYS A 147 -10.98 -17.19 -6.94
C CYS A 147 -9.68 -16.63 -7.54
N ASP A 148 -9.51 -16.70 -8.86
CA ASP A 148 -8.36 -16.12 -9.57
C ASP A 148 -8.37 -14.59 -9.51
N HIS A 149 -9.52 -13.95 -9.67
CA HIS A 149 -9.65 -12.51 -9.49
C HIS A 149 -9.36 -12.07 -8.05
N VAL A 150 -9.89 -12.78 -7.04
CA VAL A 150 -9.62 -12.50 -5.62
C VAL A 150 -8.11 -12.62 -5.34
N MET A 151 -7.48 -13.66 -5.88
CA MET A 151 -6.04 -13.89 -5.73
C MET A 151 -5.23 -12.77 -6.40
N GLY A 152 -5.63 -12.33 -7.61
CA GLY A 152 -5.04 -11.19 -8.30
C GLY A 152 -5.16 -9.89 -7.49
N ALA A 153 -6.35 -9.60 -6.96
CA ALA A 153 -6.57 -8.44 -6.11
C ALA A 153 -5.73 -8.48 -4.82
N MET A 154 -5.58 -9.66 -4.21
CA MET A 154 -4.74 -9.85 -3.03
C MET A 154 -3.28 -9.55 -3.33
N ILE A 155 -2.77 -10.01 -4.48
CA ILE A 155 -1.39 -9.72 -4.91
C ILE A 155 -1.19 -8.21 -5.07
N CYS A 156 -2.13 -7.51 -5.72
CA CYS A 156 -2.10 -6.04 -5.80
C CYS A 156 -2.13 -5.39 -4.41
N GLY A 157 -2.95 -5.90 -3.49
CA GLY A 157 -2.98 -5.46 -2.10
C GLY A 157 -1.63 -5.62 -1.40
N CYS A 158 -0.97 -6.77 -1.57
CA CYS A 158 0.36 -7.02 -0.98
C CYS A 158 1.39 -6.01 -1.49
N VAL A 159 1.38 -5.71 -2.79
CA VAL A 159 2.23 -4.65 -3.37
C VAL A 159 1.90 -3.29 -2.75
N ALA A 160 0.60 -2.98 -2.54
CA ALA A 160 0.20 -1.74 -1.87
C ALA A 160 0.75 -1.66 -0.44
N VAL A 161 0.65 -2.73 0.36
CA VAL A 161 1.20 -2.77 1.73
C VAL A 161 2.71 -2.56 1.74
N ILE A 162 3.45 -3.27 0.87
CA ILE A 162 4.91 -3.10 0.77
C ILE A 162 5.25 -1.65 0.42
N THR A 163 4.50 -1.05 -0.51
CA THR A 163 4.71 0.35 -0.91
C THR A 163 4.44 1.32 0.24
N PHE A 164 3.34 1.14 0.99
CA PHE A 164 3.03 1.94 2.17
C PHE A 164 4.07 1.77 3.29
N LEU A 165 4.61 0.57 3.48
CA LEU A 165 5.70 0.34 4.44
C LEU A 165 6.97 1.10 4.04
N LEU A 166 7.31 1.15 2.75
CA LEU A 166 8.45 1.94 2.27
C LEU A 166 8.24 3.45 2.48
N ILE A 167 7.01 3.95 2.27
CA ILE A 167 6.63 5.34 2.55
C ILE A 167 6.82 5.65 4.04
N VAL A 168 6.31 4.79 4.93
CA VAL A 168 6.46 4.95 6.38
C VAL A 168 7.93 4.92 6.80
N LEU A 169 8.73 4.00 6.26
CA LEU A 169 10.16 3.91 6.55
C LEU A 169 10.90 5.18 6.13
N TYR A 170 10.57 5.71 4.95
CA TYR A 170 11.13 6.96 4.46
C TYR A 170 10.79 8.13 5.38
N ASP A 171 9.53 8.25 5.79
CA ASP A 171 9.09 9.32 6.69
C ASP A 171 9.78 9.25 8.05
N ILE A 172 9.90 8.04 8.62
CA ILE A 172 10.66 7.82 9.86
C ILE A 172 12.12 8.23 9.66
N HIS A 173 12.75 7.85 8.55
CA HIS A 173 14.13 8.21 8.27
C HIS A 173 14.31 9.73 8.16
N GLN A 174 13.37 10.45 7.55
CA GLN A 174 13.41 11.92 7.47
C GLN A 174 13.27 12.58 8.85
N VAL A 175 12.46 12.01 9.75
CA VAL A 175 12.30 12.52 11.12
C VAL A 175 13.51 12.18 12.00
N LEU A 176 14.05 10.96 11.88
CA LEU A 176 15.19 10.46 12.67
C LEU A 176 16.54 10.94 12.13
N SER A 177 16.58 11.52 10.93
CA SER A 177 17.73 12.27 10.42
C SER A 177 17.54 13.76 10.70
N PRO A 178 17.60 14.25 11.95
CA PRO A 178 17.81 15.67 12.15
C PRO A 178 19.12 15.96 11.43
N LYS A 179 19.11 16.95 10.53
CA LYS A 179 20.33 17.48 9.92
C LYS A 179 21.44 17.48 10.96
N PHE A 180 22.42 16.59 10.80
CA PHE A 180 23.61 16.59 11.64
C PHE A 180 24.23 17.98 11.42
N PRO A 181 24.33 18.83 12.46
CA PRO A 181 25.04 20.09 12.35
C PRO A 181 26.52 19.84 12.01
#